data_AF-A0A0F6TN05-F1
#
_entry.id   AF-A0A0F6TN05-F1
#
_cell.length_a   1.000
_cell.length_b   1.000
_cell.length_c   1.000
_cell.angle_alpha   90.00
_cell.angle_beta   90.00
_cell.angle_gamma   90.00
#
_symmetry.space_group_name_H-M   'P 1'
#
loop_
_entity.id
_entity.type
_entity.pdbx_description
1 polymer ?
#
loop_
_entity_poly.entity_id
_entity_poly.type
_entity_poly.pdbx_seq_one_letter_code
_entity_poly.pdbx_strand_id
1 'polypeptide(L)' 'ANGSDEAKALEGKAAVANARLAYELFENKFANDPRWAALEAKGAKKQRPLWASTGTKNAAYSDCKYVDELVAPFVVNT' A
#
# COMPACT_ATOMS: atom_id res chain seq x y z
N ALA A 1 -19.37 -10.26 -9.77
CA ALA A 1 -19.75 -10.38 -8.34
C ALA A 1 -21.13 -11.05 -8.28
N ASN A 2 -21.40 -11.87 -7.26
CA ASN A 2 -22.69 -12.54 -7.08
C ASN A 2 -23.82 -11.58 -6.61
N GLY A 3 -23.52 -10.30 -6.41
CA GLY A 3 -24.51 -9.25 -6.14
C GLY A 3 -25.12 -9.27 -4.74
N SER A 4 -24.62 -10.13 -3.86
CA SER A 4 -25.08 -10.21 -2.46
C SER A 4 -24.71 -8.95 -1.69
N ASP A 5 -25.42 -8.70 -0.59
CA ASP A 5 -25.17 -7.52 0.24
C ASP A 5 -23.77 -7.58 0.89
N GLU A 6 -23.27 -8.78 1.20
CA GLU A 6 -21.90 -8.98 1.68
C GLU A 6 -20.87 -8.60 0.60
N ALA A 7 -21.13 -8.98 -0.66
CA ALA A 7 -20.24 -8.64 -1.76
C ALA A 7 -20.19 -7.13 -2.01
N LYS A 8 -21.35 -6.47 -2.00
CA LYS A 8 -21.45 -5.00 -2.11
C LYS A 8 -20.76 -4.28 -0.96
N ALA A 9 -20.88 -4.81 0.26
CA ALA A 9 -20.22 -4.26 1.44
C ALA A 9 -18.68 -4.32 1.36
N LEU A 10 -18.10 -5.10 0.45
CA LEU A 10 -16.65 -5.19 0.25
C LEU A 10 -16.11 -4.29 -0.88
N GLU A 11 -16.98 -3.62 -1.64
CA GLU A 11 -16.56 -2.75 -2.72
C GLU A 11 -15.65 -1.61 -2.23
N GLY A 12 -14.62 -1.30 -3.02
CA GLY A 12 -13.66 -0.24 -2.69
C GLY A 12 -12.67 -0.56 -1.57
N LYS A 13 -12.66 -1.78 -1.01
CA LYS A 13 -11.75 -2.17 0.09
C LYS A 13 -10.48 -2.91 -0.35
N ALA A 14 -10.56 -3.71 -1.41
CA ALA A 14 -9.50 -4.65 -1.78
C ALA A 14 -8.16 -3.96 -2.11
N ALA A 15 -8.19 -2.86 -2.86
CA ALA A 15 -6.97 -2.15 -3.26
C ALA A 15 -6.20 -1.59 -2.05
N VAL A 16 -6.91 -0.97 -1.10
CA VAL A 16 -6.30 -0.44 0.12
C VAL A 16 -5.77 -1.57 1.00
N ALA A 17 -6.56 -2.62 1.20
CA ALA A 17 -6.15 -3.78 2.00
C ALA A 17 -4.87 -4.42 1.42
N ASN A 18 -4.80 -4.58 0.10
CA ASN A 18 -3.63 -5.14 -0.56
C ASN A 18 -2.38 -4.24 -0.41
N ALA A 19 -2.53 -2.93 -0.59
CA ALA A 19 -1.42 -1.99 -0.41
C ALA A 19 -0.90 -1.98 1.04
N ARG A 20 -1.78 -2.15 2.04
CA ARG A 20 -1.37 -2.29 3.45
C ARG A 20 -0.56 -3.55 3.71
N LEU A 21 -0.94 -4.69 3.12
CA LEU A 21 -0.15 -5.92 3.21
C LEU A 21 1.21 -5.78 2.51
N ALA A 22 1.27 -5.06 1.39
CA ALA A 22 2.54 -4.75 0.72
C ALA A 22 3.43 -3.84 1.58
N TYR A 23 2.84 -2.89 2.33
CA TYR A 23 3.57 -2.03 3.27
C TYR A 23 4.10 -2.83 4.47
N GLU A 24 3.29 -3.73 5.04
CA GLU A 24 3.74 -4.66 6.09
C GLU A 24 4.91 -5.52 5.61
N LEU A 25 4.84 -6.04 4.38
CA LEU A 25 5.95 -6.79 3.78
C LEU A 25 7.21 -5.92 3.64
N PHE A 26 7.06 -4.66 3.23
CA PHE A 26 8.17 -3.69 3.18
C PHE A 26 8.82 -3.52 4.56
N GLU A 27 8.03 -3.25 5.60
CA GLU A 27 8.54 -3.08 6.96
C GLU A 27 9.27 -4.34 7.43
N ASN A 28 8.65 -5.51 7.26
CA ASN A 28 9.22 -6.79 7.66
C ASN A 28 10.53 -7.10 6.92
N LYS A 29 10.62 -6.82 5.61
CA LYS A 29 11.83 -7.07 4.82
C LYS A 29 12.99 -6.19 5.27
N PHE A 30 12.73 -4.93 5.55
CA PHE A 30 13.78 -3.99 5.96
C PHE A 30 14.10 -4.03 7.46
N ALA A 31 13.22 -4.57 8.30
CA ALA A 31 13.48 -4.76 9.73
C ALA A 31 14.15 -6.10 10.05
N ASN A 32 13.78 -7.18 9.34
CA ASN A 32 14.09 -8.55 9.80
C ASN A 32 15.01 -9.35 8.87
N ASP A 33 15.37 -8.86 7.67
CA ASP A 33 16.31 -9.57 6.78
C ASP A 33 17.78 -9.24 7.13
N PRO A 34 18.59 -10.20 7.64
CA PRO A 34 19.99 -9.93 7.98
C PRO A 34 20.84 -9.50 6.79
N ARG A 35 20.47 -9.94 5.58
CA ARG A 35 21.14 -9.51 4.34
C ARG A 35 20.92 -8.02 4.11
N TRP A 36 19.74 -7.50 4.43
CA TRP A 36 19.47 -6.07 4.35
C TRP A 36 20.33 -5.29 5.35
N ALA A 37 20.41 -5.71 6.61
CA ALA A 37 21.21 -5.03 7.62
C ALA A 37 22.69 -4.87 7.19
N ALA A 38 23.26 -5.89 6.56
CA ALA A 38 24.62 -5.84 6.02
C ALA A 38 24.79 -4.85 4.84
N LEU A 39 23.74 -4.64 4.03
CA LEU A 39 23.74 -3.66 2.94
C LEU A 39 23.55 -2.23 3.47
N GLU A 40 22.67 -2.05 4.45
CA GLU A 40 22.43 -0.78 5.11
C GLU A 40 23.70 -0.26 5.81
N ALA A 41 24.46 -1.13 6.48
CA ALA A 41 25.77 -0.80 7.05
C ALA A 41 26.80 -0.32 6.01
N LYS A 42 26.59 -0.61 4.72
CA LYS A 42 27.41 -0.15 3.59
C LYS A 42 26.80 1.06 2.86
N GLY A 43 25.73 1.65 3.39
CA GLY A 43 25.10 2.87 2.87
C GLY A 43 23.96 2.65 1.87
N ALA A 44 23.46 1.42 1.70
CA ALA A 44 22.31 1.15 0.85
C ALA A 44 21.05 1.92 1.31
N LYS A 45 20.13 2.20 0.38
CA LYS A 45 18.88 2.93 0.63
C LYS A 45 17.68 2.00 0.46
N LYS A 46 16.70 2.09 1.36
CA LYS A 46 15.46 1.30 1.29
C LYS A 46 14.72 1.61 -0.02
N GLN A 47 14.23 0.56 -0.68
CA GLN A 47 13.32 0.73 -1.81
C GLN A 47 11.93 1.09 -1.27
N ARG A 48 11.53 2.34 -1.48
CA ARG A 48 10.27 2.90 -1.02
C ARG A 48 9.09 2.28 -1.80
N PRO A 49 8.00 1.85 -1.14
CA PRO A 49 6.76 1.50 -1.84
C PRO A 49 6.22 2.71 -2.60
N LEU A 50 5.73 2.49 -3.80
CA LEU A 50 5.10 3.51 -4.63
C LEU A 50 3.69 3.05 -5.01
N TRP A 51 2.70 3.86 -4.65
CA TRP A 51 1.30 3.65 -5.03
C TRP A 51 1.02 4.39 -6.33
N ALA A 52 0.74 3.64 -7.39
CA ALA A 52 0.38 4.18 -8.70
C ALA A 52 -1.11 3.98 -8.98
N SER A 53 -1.64 4.73 -9.97
CA SER A 53 -3.05 4.65 -10.36
C SER A 53 -4.02 4.98 -9.22
N THR A 54 -3.65 5.96 -8.40
CA THR A 54 -4.38 6.36 -7.19
C THR A 54 -5.47 7.40 -7.44
N GLY A 55 -5.72 7.78 -8.70
CA GLY A 55 -6.92 8.55 -9.04
C GLY A 55 -8.18 7.69 -8.84
N THR A 56 -9.12 8.14 -8.03
CA THR A 56 -10.41 7.46 -7.83
C THR A 56 -11.19 7.33 -9.14
N LYS A 57 -11.75 6.15 -9.39
CA LYS A 57 -12.47 5.82 -10.64
C LYS A 57 -13.98 5.65 -10.46
N ASN A 58 -14.45 5.56 -9.23
CA ASN A 58 -15.85 5.47 -8.89
C ASN A 58 -16.28 6.79 -8.23
N ALA A 59 -17.23 7.49 -8.84
CA ALA A 59 -17.74 8.77 -8.35
C ALA A 59 -18.44 8.68 -6.98
N ALA A 60 -18.78 7.48 -6.51
CA ALA A 60 -19.31 7.26 -5.17
C ALA A 60 -18.25 7.37 -4.05
N TYR A 61 -16.95 7.41 -4.41
CA TYR A 61 -15.85 7.50 -3.46
C TYR A 61 -15.19 8.87 -3.49
N SER A 62 -14.56 9.27 -2.38
CA SER A 62 -13.71 10.46 -2.33
C SER A 62 -12.65 10.42 -3.44
N ASP A 63 -12.43 11.55 -4.12
CA ASP A 63 -11.36 11.71 -5.11
C ASP A 63 -9.96 11.53 -4.50
N CYS A 64 -9.83 11.79 -3.19
CA CYS A 64 -8.62 11.58 -2.40
C CYS A 64 -8.52 10.20 -1.72
N LYS A 65 -9.50 9.29 -1.90
CA LYS A 65 -9.58 8.00 -1.17
C LYS A 65 -8.25 7.26 -1.04
N TYR A 66 -7.55 7.05 -2.16
CA TYR A 66 -6.30 6.29 -2.15
C TYR A 66 -5.08 7.07 -1.65
N VAL A 67 -5.15 8.40 -1.61
CA VAL A 67 -4.12 9.23 -0.99
C VAL A 67 -4.29 9.17 0.53
N ASP A 68 -5.51 9.40 1.02
CA ASP A 68 -5.83 9.44 2.45
C ASP A 68 -5.60 8.09 3.12
N GLU A 69 -6.02 6.99 2.48
CA GLU A 69 -5.97 5.68 3.10
C GLU A 69 -4.59 5.00 3.05
N LEU A 70 -3.65 5.52 2.25
CA LEU A 70 -2.34 4.91 1.97
C LEU A 70 -1.13 5.81 2.31
N VAL A 71 -1.37 6.94 2.98
CA VAL A 71 -0.28 7.76 3.54
C VAL A 71 0.43 7.00 4.66
N ALA A 72 1.75 6.87 4.55
CA ALA A 72 2.60 6.20 5.53
C ALA A 72 4.07 6.68 5.40
N PRO A 73 4.94 6.46 6.39
CA PRO A 73 6.36 6.72 6.26
C PRO A 73 6.97 5.98 5.08
N PHE A 74 7.99 6.59 4.44
CA PHE A 74 8.76 5.97 3.35
C PHE A 74 7.97 5.53 2.11
N VAL A 75 6.72 5.93 1.92
CA VAL A 75 5.99 5.68 0.66
C VAL A 75 6.11 6.84 -0.34
N VAL A 76 5.77 6.58 -1.60
CA VAL A 76 5.55 7.55 -2.68
C VAL A 76 4.15 7.31 -3.23
N ASN A 77 3.48 8.36 -3.71
CA ASN A 77 2.21 8.24 -4.43
C ASN A 77 2.34 9.00 -5.76
N THR A 78 1.83 8.43 -6.86
CA THR A 78 1.91 9.00 -8.21
C THR A 78 0.66 8.79 -9.04
#